data_AF-A0A9X4KHA8-F1
#
_entry.id   AF-A0A9X4KHA8-F1
#
_cell.length_a   1.000
_cell.length_b   1.000
_cell.length_c   1.000
_cell.angle_alpha   90.00
_cell.angle_beta   90.00
_cell.angle_gamma   90.00
#
_symmetry.space_group_name_H-M   'P 1'
#
loop_
_entity.id
_entity.type
_entity.pdbx_description
1 polymer ?
#
loop_
_entity_poly.entity_id
_entity_poly.type
_entity_poly.pdbx_seq_one_letter_code
_entity_poly.pdbx_strand_id
1 'polypeptide(L)'
;MSLARQGFVAIAPELAGFGDRRLDEDIAQGPGQSSCFRLAVHLLMTGRTVAGLRVRETKSAIDYAQSRAEVDSSRIGIMGISGGGLVASFAAALDPRVRCAVVSGYASLFEESILDRNHCLDNYIPGLLPEAEMPDLLGLIAPRGLFLESGDTDRVFPREPALKAYEQLKRIYADFGAADAVQADFFTGGHEIHGEPAYAWLREQLQLTAAPDTKRGE
;
A
#
# COMPACT_ATOMS: atom_id res chain seq x y z
N MET A 1 -7.69 13.15 -5.40
CA MET A 1 -7.82 13.49 -6.83
C MET A 1 -6.49 13.69 -7.56
N SER A 2 -5.33 13.66 -6.88
CA SER A 2 -4.02 13.97 -7.48
C SER A 2 -3.65 13.04 -8.65
N LEU A 3 -3.75 11.71 -8.47
CA LEU A 3 -3.50 10.74 -9.55
C LEU A 3 -4.45 10.92 -10.75
N ALA A 4 -5.74 11.17 -10.53
CA ALA A 4 -6.66 11.42 -11.64
C ALA A 4 -6.26 12.65 -12.48
N ARG A 5 -5.77 13.72 -11.83
CA ARG A 5 -5.23 14.92 -12.52
C ARG A 5 -3.93 14.66 -13.27
N GLN A 6 -3.21 13.60 -12.91
CA GLN A 6 -1.98 13.14 -13.57
C GLN A 6 -2.25 12.20 -14.76
N GLY A 7 -3.52 11.95 -15.10
CA GLY A 7 -3.92 11.14 -16.26
C GLY A 7 -4.21 9.67 -15.96
N PHE A 8 -4.23 9.27 -14.68
CA PHE A 8 -4.61 7.91 -14.28
C PHE A 8 -6.12 7.74 -14.20
N VAL A 9 -6.61 6.55 -14.56
CA VAL A 9 -7.89 6.08 -14.04
C VAL A 9 -7.66 5.65 -12.59
N ALA A 10 -8.20 6.40 -11.63
CA ALA A 10 -7.98 6.16 -10.21
C ALA A 10 -9.20 5.49 -9.57
N ILE A 11 -9.01 4.31 -8.97
CA ILE A 11 -10.01 3.60 -8.19
C ILE A 11 -9.56 3.61 -6.72
N ALA A 12 -10.39 4.15 -5.84
CA ALA A 12 -10.12 4.25 -4.41
C ALA A 12 -11.25 3.54 -3.65
N PRO A 13 -11.17 2.20 -3.49
CA PRO A 13 -12.19 1.46 -2.77
C PRO A 13 -12.06 1.73 -1.28
N GLU A 14 -13.19 1.82 -0.59
CA GLU A 14 -13.18 1.93 0.86
C GLU A 14 -12.87 0.58 1.50
N LEU A 15 -11.95 0.57 2.45
CA LEU A 15 -11.50 -0.64 3.12
C LEU A 15 -12.52 -1.10 4.17
N ALA A 16 -12.76 -2.41 4.24
CA ALA A 16 -13.62 -2.99 5.27
C ALA A 16 -13.21 -2.53 6.69
N GLY A 17 -14.19 -2.02 7.44
CA GLY A 17 -14.00 -1.49 8.79
C GLY A 17 -13.68 0.00 8.89
N PHE A 18 -13.74 0.74 7.77
CA PHE A 18 -13.62 2.20 7.73
C PHE A 18 -14.82 2.83 7.02
N GLY A 19 -15.02 4.13 7.26
CA GLY A 19 -16.12 4.96 6.72
C GLY A 19 -17.50 4.30 6.78
N ASP A 20 -18.16 4.17 5.64
CA ASP A 20 -19.47 3.54 5.42
C ASP A 20 -19.39 2.01 5.47
N ARG A 21 -18.18 1.44 5.44
CA ARG A 21 -17.95 -0.02 5.57
C ARG A 21 -17.62 -0.45 7.00
N ARG A 22 -17.98 0.38 7.98
CA ARG A 22 -18.00 0.04 9.40
C ARG A 22 -19.25 -0.76 9.74
N LEU A 23 -19.17 -1.50 10.84
CA LEU A 23 -20.33 -2.15 11.45
C LEU A 23 -21.25 -1.09 12.08
N ASP A 24 -22.55 -1.34 12.09
CA ASP A 24 -23.56 -0.39 12.60
C ASP A 24 -23.27 0.04 14.05
N GLU A 25 -22.78 -0.89 14.87
CA GLU A 25 -22.43 -0.62 16.27
C GLU A 25 -21.24 0.31 16.41
N ASP A 26 -20.34 0.36 15.42
CA ASP A 26 -19.19 1.27 15.39
C ASP A 26 -19.56 2.63 14.80
N ILE A 27 -20.44 2.65 13.81
CA ILE A 27 -21.01 3.88 13.26
C ILE A 27 -21.73 4.64 14.38
N ALA A 28 -22.51 3.93 15.20
CA ALA A 28 -23.25 4.50 16.32
C ALA A 28 -22.35 5.13 17.41
N GLN A 29 -21.06 4.75 17.49
CA GLN A 29 -20.10 5.33 18.44
C GLN A 29 -19.46 6.63 17.96
N GLY A 30 -19.73 7.03 16.71
CA GLY A 30 -19.36 8.33 16.17
C GLY A 30 -18.24 8.31 15.14
N PRO A 31 -17.88 9.49 14.63
CA PRO A 31 -16.82 9.64 13.64
C PRO A 31 -15.46 9.27 14.24
N GLY A 32 -14.62 8.60 13.45
CA GLY A 32 -13.26 8.22 13.86
C GLY A 32 -13.14 6.83 14.51
N GLN A 33 -14.24 6.19 14.88
CA GLN A 33 -14.21 4.78 15.29
C GLN A 33 -14.03 3.88 14.09
N SER A 34 -13.25 2.81 14.22
CA SER A 34 -13.09 1.80 13.18
C SER A 34 -13.65 0.47 13.64
N SER A 35 -14.09 -0.37 12.71
CA SER A 35 -14.47 -1.75 13.03
C SER A 35 -13.29 -2.72 12.98
N CYS A 36 -12.05 -2.21 12.92
CA CYS A 36 -10.82 -3.01 12.90
C CYS A 36 -10.85 -4.12 13.97
N PHE A 37 -11.17 -3.75 15.21
CA PHE A 37 -11.14 -4.69 16.33
C PHE A 37 -12.22 -5.78 16.20
N ARG A 38 -13.48 -5.39 16.02
CA ARG A 38 -14.61 -6.34 15.90
C ARG A 38 -14.45 -7.27 14.70
N LEU A 39 -14.05 -6.72 13.55
CA LEU A 39 -13.78 -7.53 12.36
C LEU A 39 -12.62 -8.49 12.60
N ALA A 40 -11.53 -8.04 13.24
CA ALA A 40 -10.38 -8.89 13.53
C ALA A 40 -10.75 -10.07 14.42
N VAL A 41 -11.41 -9.83 15.56
CA VAL A 41 -11.76 -10.93 16.46
C VAL A 41 -12.71 -11.94 15.82
N HIS A 42 -13.69 -11.49 15.01
CA HIS A 42 -14.58 -12.39 14.29
C HIS A 42 -13.84 -13.20 13.22
N LEU A 43 -12.98 -12.56 12.41
CA LEU A 43 -12.25 -13.23 11.35
C LEU A 43 -11.22 -14.21 11.91
N LEU A 44 -10.50 -13.84 12.98
CA LEU A 44 -9.50 -14.70 13.61
C LEU A 44 -10.13 -16.01 14.13
N MET A 45 -11.34 -15.95 14.69
CA MET A 45 -12.09 -17.14 15.12
C MET A 45 -12.45 -18.10 13.97
N THR A 46 -12.36 -17.64 12.72
CA THR A 46 -12.60 -18.45 11.51
C THR A 46 -11.31 -18.76 10.74
N GLY A 47 -10.14 -18.47 11.31
CA GLY A 47 -8.86 -18.64 10.63
C GLY A 47 -8.70 -17.69 9.44
N ARG A 48 -9.19 -16.45 9.56
CA ARG A 48 -9.07 -15.37 8.58
C ARG A 48 -8.52 -14.12 9.27
N THR A 49 -8.05 -13.15 8.48
CA THR A 49 -7.52 -11.88 9.00
C THR A 49 -8.17 -10.70 8.28
N VAL A 50 -8.19 -9.52 8.92
CA VAL A 50 -8.64 -8.28 8.28
C VAL A 50 -7.76 -7.93 7.08
N ALA A 51 -6.44 -8.15 7.19
CA ALA A 51 -5.52 -8.04 6.06
C ALA A 51 -5.97 -8.91 4.88
N GLY A 52 -6.22 -10.20 5.11
CA GLY A 52 -6.65 -11.14 4.07
C GLY A 52 -7.99 -10.76 3.43
N LEU A 53 -8.95 -10.27 4.23
CA LEU A 53 -10.21 -9.73 3.71
C LEU A 53 -9.96 -8.54 2.78
N ARG A 54 -9.22 -7.54 3.24
CA ARG A 54 -8.97 -6.31 2.47
C ARG A 54 -8.17 -6.58 1.20
N VAL A 55 -7.17 -7.46 1.26
CA VAL A 55 -6.41 -7.91 0.08
C VAL A 55 -7.33 -8.60 -0.93
N ARG A 56 -8.22 -9.49 -0.48
CA ARG A 56 -9.21 -10.12 -1.36
C ARG A 56 -10.09 -9.09 -2.06
N GLU A 57 -10.58 -8.10 -1.32
CA GLU A 57 -11.42 -7.04 -1.88
C GLU A 57 -10.65 -6.14 -2.86
N THR A 58 -9.39 -5.84 -2.58
CA THR A 58 -8.50 -5.15 -3.52
C THR A 58 -8.32 -5.93 -4.81
N LYS A 59 -8.15 -7.26 -4.75
CA LYS A 59 -8.08 -8.12 -5.95
C LYS A 59 -9.37 -8.03 -6.76
N SER A 60 -10.53 -8.00 -6.10
CA SER A 60 -11.83 -7.78 -6.76
C SER A 60 -11.99 -6.37 -7.32
N ALA A 61 -11.42 -5.35 -6.69
CA ALA A 61 -11.35 -4.01 -7.26
C ALA A 61 -10.46 -3.97 -8.53
N ILE A 62 -9.39 -4.76 -8.57
CA ILE A 62 -8.57 -4.96 -9.78
C ILE A 62 -9.37 -5.70 -10.86
N ASP A 63 -10.14 -6.74 -10.52
CA ASP A 63 -11.03 -7.43 -11.47
C ASP A 63 -12.01 -6.44 -12.12
N TYR A 64 -12.64 -5.59 -11.29
CA TYR A 64 -13.52 -4.54 -11.77
C TYR A 64 -12.77 -3.52 -12.64
N ALA A 65 -11.58 -3.09 -12.23
CA ALA A 65 -10.76 -2.17 -13.01
C ALA A 65 -10.51 -2.71 -14.43
N GLN A 66 -10.12 -3.98 -14.54
CA GLN A 66 -9.83 -4.63 -15.83
C GLN A 66 -11.08 -4.80 -16.71
N SER A 67 -12.29 -4.73 -16.15
CA SER A 67 -13.53 -4.77 -16.94
C SER A 67 -13.92 -3.41 -17.52
N ARG A 68 -13.20 -2.33 -17.19
CA ARG A 68 -13.48 -0.97 -17.67
C ARG A 68 -12.80 -0.73 -19.01
N ALA A 69 -13.53 -0.16 -19.97
CA ALA A 69 -12.98 0.12 -21.31
C ALA A 69 -11.87 1.18 -21.29
N GLU A 70 -11.92 2.09 -20.31
CA GLU A 70 -10.95 3.15 -20.08
C GLU A 70 -9.67 2.70 -19.35
N VAL A 71 -9.60 1.45 -18.87
CA VAL A 71 -8.45 0.91 -18.15
C VAL A 71 -7.63 0.00 -19.05
N ASP A 72 -6.34 0.29 -19.16
CA ASP A 72 -5.38 -0.63 -19.75
C ASP A 72 -4.97 -1.69 -18.72
N SER A 73 -5.47 -2.91 -18.90
CA SER A 73 -5.24 -4.03 -17.98
C SER A 73 -3.77 -4.47 -17.86
N SER A 74 -2.89 -4.01 -18.76
CA SER A 74 -1.45 -4.29 -18.70
C SER A 74 -0.67 -3.30 -17.83
N ARG A 75 -1.31 -2.22 -17.38
CA ARG A 75 -0.66 -1.09 -16.68
C ARG A 75 -1.36 -0.76 -15.36
N ILE A 76 -1.36 -1.72 -14.44
CA ILE A 76 -2.00 -1.58 -13.12
C ILE A 76 -0.94 -1.28 -12.07
N GLY A 77 -1.02 -0.12 -11.44
CA GLY A 77 -0.26 0.22 -10.24
C GLY A 77 -1.15 0.25 -9.00
N ILE A 78 -0.54 0.11 -7.83
CA ILE A 78 -1.23 0.26 -6.54
C ILE A 78 -0.46 1.24 -5.65
N MET A 79 -1.19 2.00 -4.84
CA MET A 79 -0.60 2.92 -3.88
C MET A 79 -1.41 2.92 -2.59
N GLY A 80 -0.74 3.03 -1.45
CA GLY A 80 -1.41 3.19 -0.17
C GLY A 80 -0.51 3.75 0.91
N ILE A 81 -1.12 4.41 1.90
CA ILE A 81 -0.47 4.91 3.10
C ILE A 81 -0.90 4.14 4.34
N SER A 82 0.01 3.84 5.26
CA SER A 82 -0.31 3.25 6.58
C SER A 82 -1.02 1.90 6.45
N GLY A 83 -2.23 1.73 7.01
CA GLY A 83 -3.07 0.56 6.76
C GLY A 83 -3.42 0.34 5.27
N GLY A 84 -3.44 1.41 4.46
CA GLY A 84 -3.48 1.28 3.00
C GLY A 84 -2.15 0.82 2.40
N GLY A 85 -1.02 1.16 3.02
CA GLY A 85 0.32 0.67 2.67
C GLY A 85 0.47 -0.84 2.93
N LEU A 86 -0.12 -1.34 4.02
CA LEU A 86 -0.32 -2.78 4.25
C LEU A 86 -1.09 -3.40 3.09
N VAL A 87 -2.26 -2.88 2.76
CA VAL A 87 -3.10 -3.48 1.71
C VAL A 87 -2.39 -3.43 0.36
N ALA A 88 -1.73 -2.33 0.03
CA ALA A 88 -0.96 -2.16 -1.20
C ALA A 88 0.20 -3.16 -1.29
N SER A 89 0.96 -3.35 -0.21
CA SER A 89 2.10 -4.28 -0.19
C SER A 89 1.65 -5.73 -0.36
N PHE A 90 0.69 -6.20 0.43
CA PHE A 90 0.19 -7.57 0.34
C PHE A 90 -0.54 -7.84 -0.99
N ALA A 91 -1.34 -6.90 -1.49
CA ALA A 91 -2.02 -7.06 -2.77
C ALA A 91 -1.02 -7.11 -3.93
N ALA A 92 0.02 -6.26 -3.91
CA ALA A 92 1.08 -6.33 -4.92
C ALA A 92 1.83 -7.66 -4.85
N ALA A 93 2.20 -8.14 -3.66
CA ALA A 93 2.87 -9.43 -3.49
C ALA A 93 2.02 -10.61 -3.99
N LEU A 94 0.71 -10.62 -3.68
CA LEU A 94 -0.20 -11.75 -3.92
C LEU A 94 -1.00 -11.67 -5.23
N ASP A 95 -0.83 -10.61 -6.00
CA ASP A 95 -1.48 -10.44 -7.30
C ASP A 95 -0.46 -9.99 -8.37
N PRO A 96 -0.05 -10.88 -9.29
CA PRO A 96 0.95 -10.58 -10.30
C PRO A 96 0.49 -9.54 -11.34
N ARG A 97 -0.81 -9.21 -11.37
CA ARG A 97 -1.36 -8.17 -12.26
C ARG A 97 -0.92 -6.76 -11.86
N VAL A 98 -0.58 -6.55 -10.58
CA VAL A 98 -0.03 -5.29 -10.10
C VAL A 98 1.42 -5.17 -10.60
N ARG A 99 1.70 -4.19 -11.46
CA ARG A 99 3.00 -3.99 -12.11
C ARG A 99 3.99 -3.22 -11.26
N CYS A 100 3.51 -2.35 -10.38
CA CYS A 100 4.32 -1.57 -9.45
C CYS A 100 3.50 -1.12 -8.24
N ALA A 101 4.15 -0.90 -7.11
CA ALA A 101 3.52 -0.50 -5.86
C ALA A 101 4.21 0.73 -5.24
N VAL A 102 3.41 1.66 -4.72
CA VAL A 102 3.88 2.73 -3.82
C VAL A 102 3.39 2.43 -2.41
N VAL A 103 4.32 2.36 -1.46
CA VAL A 103 4.05 2.04 -0.06
C VAL A 103 4.53 3.21 0.80
N SER A 104 3.57 3.99 1.29
CA SER A 104 3.81 5.23 2.03
C SER A 104 3.59 5.02 3.52
N GLY A 105 4.51 5.48 4.37
CA GLY A 105 4.39 5.41 5.83
C GLY A 105 3.98 4.01 6.31
N TYR A 106 4.69 2.97 5.86
CA TYR A 106 4.42 1.58 6.25
C TYR A 106 5.69 0.72 6.28
N ALA A 107 6.54 0.80 5.25
CA ALA A 107 7.77 0.01 5.19
C ALA A 107 8.68 0.30 6.41
N SER A 108 8.95 -0.75 7.18
CA SER A 108 9.59 -0.70 8.49
C SER A 108 10.03 -2.11 8.90
N LEU A 109 10.34 -2.32 10.18
CA LEU A 109 10.49 -3.64 10.81
C LEU A 109 9.33 -3.85 11.79
N PHE A 110 8.83 -5.09 11.90
CA PHE A 110 7.75 -5.44 12.82
C PHE A 110 8.13 -5.13 14.26
N GLU A 111 9.32 -5.56 14.69
CA GLU A 111 9.81 -5.32 16.06
C GLU A 111 9.89 -3.84 16.41
N GLU A 112 10.34 -2.99 15.49
CA GLU A 112 10.62 -1.57 15.75
C GLU A 112 9.45 -0.63 15.38
N SER A 113 8.31 -1.18 14.94
CA SER A 113 7.10 -0.41 14.65
C SER A 113 5.84 -1.15 15.10
N ILE A 114 5.41 -2.19 14.37
CA ILE A 114 4.13 -2.88 14.63
C ILE A 114 4.02 -3.46 16.05
N LEU A 115 5.14 -3.92 16.62
CA LEU A 115 5.21 -4.49 17.96
C LEU A 115 5.63 -3.49 19.03
N ASP A 116 6.21 -2.35 18.64
CA ASP A 116 6.68 -1.29 19.55
C ASP A 116 5.57 -0.35 20.01
N ARG A 117 4.47 -0.23 19.25
CA ARG A 117 3.35 0.67 19.56
C ARG A 117 1.99 0.10 19.15
N ASN A 118 0.93 0.81 19.53
CA ASN A 118 -0.43 0.40 19.19
C ASN A 118 -0.73 0.62 17.71
N HIS A 119 -1.02 -0.46 16.98
CA HIS A 119 -1.49 -0.45 15.59
C HIS A 119 -2.88 -1.08 15.46
N CYS A 120 -3.56 -0.86 14.32
CA CYS A 120 -4.81 -1.59 14.03
C CYS A 120 -4.50 -3.10 13.94
N LEU A 121 -5.47 -3.91 14.35
CA LEU A 121 -5.37 -5.38 14.35
C LEU A 121 -5.20 -6.00 12.96
N ASP A 122 -5.37 -5.21 11.89
CA ASP A 122 -5.08 -5.64 10.52
C ASP A 122 -3.60 -5.98 10.29
N ASN A 123 -2.69 -5.44 11.11
CA ASN A 123 -1.25 -5.70 11.02
C ASN A 123 -0.83 -7.07 11.58
N TYR A 124 -1.70 -7.74 12.33
CA TYR A 124 -1.34 -8.93 13.11
C TYR A 124 -1.85 -10.18 12.39
N ILE A 125 -0.95 -10.83 11.65
CA ILE A 125 -1.20 -12.10 10.96
C ILE A 125 -0.61 -13.23 11.80
N PRO A 126 -1.44 -14.12 12.38
CA PRO A 126 -0.94 -15.21 13.22
C PRO A 126 0.06 -16.11 12.48
N GLY A 127 1.20 -16.37 13.12
CA GLY A 127 2.26 -17.23 12.58
C GLY A 127 3.21 -16.56 11.58
N LEU A 128 3.06 -15.25 11.31
CA LEU A 128 3.90 -14.55 10.33
C LEU A 128 5.33 -14.26 10.84
N LEU A 129 5.45 -13.72 12.04
CA LEU A 129 6.74 -13.25 12.59
C LEU A 129 7.84 -14.33 12.64
N PRO A 130 7.55 -15.61 12.97
CA PRO A 130 8.57 -16.66 12.90
C PRO A 130 9.12 -16.95 11.49
N GLU A 131 8.40 -16.54 10.44
CA GLU A 131 8.70 -16.90 9.05
C GLU A 131 9.33 -15.75 8.25
N ALA A 132 8.99 -14.50 8.58
CA ALA A 132 9.39 -13.35 7.77
C ALA A 132 9.32 -12.03 8.55
N GLU A 133 10.23 -11.12 8.18
CA GLU A 133 10.18 -9.72 8.55
C GLU A 133 9.44 -8.91 7.45
N MET A 134 8.95 -7.71 7.75
CA MET A 134 8.21 -6.87 6.82
C MET A 134 8.93 -6.61 5.47
N PRO A 135 10.23 -6.28 5.41
CA PRO A 135 10.99 -6.20 4.16
C PRO A 135 11.01 -7.52 3.37
N ASP A 136 10.94 -8.69 3.99
CA ASP A 136 10.86 -9.96 3.27
C ASP A 136 9.52 -10.07 2.53
N LEU A 137 8.44 -9.62 3.16
CA LEU A 137 7.09 -9.60 2.56
C LEU A 137 6.97 -8.59 1.42
N LEU A 138 7.51 -7.38 1.62
CA LEU A 138 7.65 -6.38 0.56
C LEU A 138 8.54 -6.89 -0.59
N GLY A 139 9.55 -7.70 -0.26
CA GLY A 139 10.46 -8.35 -1.19
C GLY A 139 9.77 -9.30 -2.17
N LEU A 140 8.63 -9.88 -1.80
CA LEU A 140 7.81 -10.73 -2.69
C LEU A 140 7.27 -9.99 -3.94
N ILE A 141 7.36 -8.65 -3.96
CA ILE A 141 7.01 -7.84 -5.12
C ILE A 141 8.09 -7.94 -6.21
N ALA A 142 9.35 -8.18 -5.85
CA ALA A 142 10.46 -8.27 -6.79
C ALA A 142 10.17 -9.30 -7.92
N PRO A 143 10.58 -9.03 -9.16
CA PRO A 143 11.36 -7.87 -9.65
C PRO A 143 10.46 -6.68 -10.10
N ARG A 144 9.19 -6.64 -9.68
CA ARG A 144 8.28 -5.54 -10.05
C ARG A 144 8.58 -4.29 -9.24
N GLY A 145 8.24 -3.11 -9.76
CA GLY A 145 8.62 -1.85 -9.15
C GLY A 145 8.04 -1.67 -7.74
N LEU A 146 8.85 -1.19 -6.80
CA LEU A 146 8.43 -0.80 -5.45
C LEU A 146 9.01 0.57 -5.09
N PHE A 147 8.15 1.50 -4.71
CA PHE A 147 8.54 2.83 -4.24
C PHE A 147 8.09 3.04 -2.81
N LEU A 148 9.02 3.41 -1.93
CA LEU A 148 8.73 3.67 -0.54
C LEU A 148 8.66 5.17 -0.28
N GLU A 149 7.71 5.62 0.53
CA GLU A 149 7.74 6.97 1.09
C GLU A 149 7.76 6.88 2.61
N SER A 150 8.58 7.69 3.26
CA SER A 150 8.57 7.78 4.72
C SER A 150 8.97 9.19 5.14
N GLY A 151 8.28 9.75 6.15
CA GLY A 151 8.58 11.07 6.73
C GLY A 151 9.54 10.98 7.92
N ASP A 152 10.33 12.03 8.17
CA ASP A 152 11.32 12.06 9.27
C ASP A 152 10.70 12.31 10.65
N THR A 153 9.47 12.82 10.70
CA THR A 153 8.69 13.03 11.92
C THR A 153 7.52 12.05 12.07
N ASP A 154 7.46 11.00 11.25
CA ASP A 154 6.45 9.95 11.37
C ASP A 154 6.59 9.20 12.71
N ARG A 155 5.58 9.36 13.57
CA ARG A 155 5.51 8.73 14.90
C ARG A 155 4.77 7.40 14.90
N VAL A 156 4.39 6.88 13.74
CA VAL A 156 3.74 5.58 13.58
C VAL A 156 4.72 4.60 12.93
N PHE A 157 5.45 5.05 11.90
CA PHE A 157 6.50 4.28 11.22
C PHE A 157 7.80 5.09 11.21
N PRO A 158 8.64 4.99 12.27
CA PRO A 158 9.83 5.82 12.40
C PRO A 158 10.82 5.65 11.25
N ARG A 159 11.55 6.73 10.95
CA ARG A 159 12.55 6.82 9.87
C ARG A 159 13.63 5.73 9.95
N GLU A 160 14.16 5.46 11.14
CA GLU A 160 15.32 4.56 11.29
C GLU A 160 14.97 3.11 10.89
N PRO A 161 13.91 2.47 11.42
CA PRO A 161 13.43 1.17 10.92
C PRO A 161 13.11 1.16 9.42
N ALA A 162 12.55 2.25 8.88
CA ALA A 162 12.27 2.36 7.45
C ALA A 162 13.55 2.33 6.59
N LEU A 163 14.65 2.96 7.05
CA LEU A 163 15.95 2.89 6.40
C LEU A 163 16.52 1.46 6.44
N LYS A 164 16.41 0.76 7.58
CA LYS A 164 16.84 -0.64 7.71
C LYS A 164 16.07 -1.56 6.74
N ALA A 165 14.76 -1.40 6.68
CA ALA A 165 13.90 -2.14 5.76
C ALA A 165 14.26 -1.88 4.29
N TYR A 166 14.54 -0.62 3.92
CA TYR A 166 14.96 -0.26 2.56
C TYR A 166 16.30 -0.88 2.18
N GLU A 167 17.29 -0.90 3.07
CA GLU A 167 18.57 -1.54 2.80
C GLU A 167 18.46 -3.07 2.64
N GLN A 168 17.58 -3.73 3.40
CA GLN A 168 17.27 -5.14 3.19
C GLN A 168 16.57 -5.38 1.84
N LEU A 169 15.59 -4.54 1.49
CA LEU A 169 14.89 -4.61 0.21
C LEU A 169 15.83 -4.44 -0.98
N LYS A 170 16.79 -3.52 -0.91
CA LYS A 170 17.82 -3.37 -1.96
C LYS A 170 18.61 -4.65 -2.20
N ARG A 171 18.95 -5.39 -1.13
CA ARG A 171 19.64 -6.68 -1.25
C ARG A 171 18.75 -7.73 -1.90
N ILE A 172 17.50 -7.85 -1.44
CA ILE A 172 16.51 -8.75 -2.04
C ILE A 172 16.37 -8.45 -3.53
N TYR A 173 16.14 -7.19 -3.92
CA TYR A 173 15.99 -6.80 -5.32
C TYR A 173 17.26 -7.04 -6.15
N ALA A 174 18.45 -6.88 -5.56
CA ALA A 174 19.72 -7.18 -6.21
C ALA A 174 19.85 -8.70 -6.52
N ASP A 175 19.38 -9.58 -5.64
CA ASP A 175 19.38 -11.03 -5.87
C ASP A 175 18.49 -11.43 -7.05
N PHE A 176 17.47 -10.62 -7.37
CA PHE A 176 16.64 -10.76 -8.57
C PHE A 176 17.16 -10.02 -9.81
N GLY A 177 18.34 -9.40 -9.73
CA GLY A 177 18.91 -8.60 -10.81
C GLY A 177 18.12 -7.31 -11.12
N ALA A 178 17.36 -6.80 -10.14
CA ALA A 178 16.41 -5.71 -10.29
C ALA A 178 16.63 -4.59 -9.27
N ALA A 179 17.88 -4.34 -8.85
CA ALA A 179 18.20 -3.36 -7.81
C ALA A 179 17.59 -1.96 -8.04
N ASP A 180 17.49 -1.51 -9.30
CA ASP A 180 16.93 -0.20 -9.66
C ASP A 180 15.39 -0.13 -9.62
N ALA A 181 14.72 -1.28 -9.46
CA ALA A 181 13.27 -1.37 -9.38
C ALA A 181 12.73 -1.09 -7.97
N VAL A 182 13.58 -1.03 -6.94
CA VAL A 182 13.21 -0.56 -5.61
C VAL A 182 13.82 0.81 -5.35
N GLN A 183 12.98 1.78 -5.01
CA GLN A 183 13.37 3.17 -4.76
C GLN A 183 12.66 3.69 -3.51
N ALA A 184 13.17 4.76 -2.93
CA ALA A 184 12.57 5.37 -1.74
C ALA A 184 12.70 6.89 -1.77
N ASP A 185 11.71 7.55 -1.20
CA ASP A 185 11.69 8.97 -0.89
C ASP A 185 11.60 9.17 0.63
N PHE A 186 12.70 9.65 1.19
CA PHE A 186 12.81 10.02 2.59
C PHE A 186 12.71 11.54 2.72
N PHE A 187 11.52 12.02 3.05
CA PHE A 187 11.18 13.45 3.04
C PHE A 187 11.07 14.03 4.45
N THR A 188 11.06 15.37 4.54
CA THR A 188 10.74 16.09 5.77
C THR A 188 9.23 16.23 5.92
N GLY A 189 8.67 15.63 6.96
CA GLY A 189 7.23 15.54 7.12
C GLY A 189 6.80 14.43 8.07
N GLY A 190 5.49 14.31 8.26
CA GLY A 190 4.88 13.41 9.23
C GLY A 190 4.45 12.07 8.64
N HIS A 191 3.39 11.52 9.22
CA HIS A 191 2.69 10.33 8.70
C HIS A 191 1.73 10.73 7.57
N GLU A 192 2.29 10.99 6.38
CA GLU A 192 1.56 11.55 5.24
C GLU A 192 2.12 11.07 3.90
N ILE A 193 1.35 11.27 2.82
CA ILE A 193 1.80 11.01 1.46
C ILE A 193 2.57 12.24 0.98
N HIS A 194 3.82 12.10 0.57
CA HIS A 194 4.58 13.20 -0.01
C HIS A 194 4.10 13.50 -1.44
N GLY A 195 3.82 12.47 -2.23
CA GLY A 195 2.99 12.57 -3.42
C GLY A 195 3.78 12.73 -4.71
N GLU A 196 4.20 13.95 -5.06
CA GLU A 196 4.71 14.24 -6.43
C GLU A 196 5.85 13.32 -6.88
N PRO A 197 6.88 13.01 -6.07
CA PRO A 197 7.91 12.04 -6.46
C PRO A 197 7.34 10.65 -6.75
N ALA A 198 6.43 10.15 -5.89
CA ALA A 198 5.78 8.87 -6.09
C ALA A 198 4.85 8.85 -7.32
N TYR A 199 4.14 9.95 -7.61
CA TYR A 199 3.29 10.06 -8.79
C TYR A 199 4.11 10.10 -10.08
N ALA A 200 5.23 10.83 -10.09
CA ALA A 200 6.17 10.85 -11.21
C ALA A 200 6.74 9.45 -11.47
N TRP A 201 7.18 8.77 -10.42
CA TRP A 201 7.68 7.39 -10.51
C TRP A 201 6.61 6.42 -11.02
N LEU A 202 5.36 6.51 -10.53
CA LEU A 202 4.25 5.68 -11.03
C LEU A 202 4.01 5.88 -12.52
N ARG A 203 4.10 7.13 -13.01
CA ARG A 203 3.92 7.43 -14.44
C ARG A 203 5.00 6.80 -15.29
N GLU A 204 6.24 6.83 -14.82
CA GLU A 204 7.38 6.18 -15.50
C GLU A 204 7.19 4.66 -15.54
N GLN A 205 6.94 4.03 -14.39
CA GLN A 205 6.76 2.57 -14.29
C GLN A 205 5.60 2.04 -15.13
N LEU A 206 4.54 2.83 -15.27
CA LEU A 206 3.37 2.50 -16.06
C LEU A 206 3.39 3.11 -17.46
N GLN A 207 4.53 3.69 -17.90
CA GLN A 207 4.71 4.21 -19.26
C GLN A 207 3.57 5.14 -19.69
N LEU A 208 3.10 5.99 -18.78
CA LEU A 208 2.09 7.00 -19.06
C LEU A 208 2.75 8.15 -19.81
N THR A 209 2.63 8.11 -21.14
CA THR A 209 2.98 9.24 -22.00
C THR A 209 2.22 10.48 -21.54
N ALA A 210 2.84 11.67 -21.63
CA ALA A 210 2.15 12.91 -21.34
C ALA A 210 0.83 12.96 -22.13
N ALA A 211 -0.25 13.42 -21.47
CA ALA A 211 -1.49 13.70 -22.17
C ALA A 211 -1.17 14.57 -23.38
N PRO A 212 -1.71 14.29 -24.58
CA PRO A 212 -1.59 15.23 -25.69
C PRO A 212 -2.08 16.58 -25.18
N ASP A 213 -1.25 17.60 -25.38
CA ASP A 213 -1.48 18.97 -24.98
C ASP A 213 -2.86 19.38 -25.51
N THR A 214 -3.89 19.28 -24.67
CA THR A 214 -5.19 19.87 -24.96
C THR A 214 -4.98 21.36 -24.79
N LYS A 215 -4.33 21.96 -25.80
CA LYS A 215 -4.48 23.36 -26.09
C LYS A 215 -5.97 23.62 -26.03
N ARG A 216 -6.37 24.42 -25.04
CA ARG A 216 -7.67 25.06 -24.99
C ARG A 216 -7.76 25.89 -26.27
N GLY A 217 -8.36 25.29 -27.30
CA GLY A 217 -8.91 25.99 -28.44
C GLY A 217 -10.22 26.60 -27.98
N GLU A 218 -10.21 27.93 -27.92
CA GLU A 218 -11.32 28.89 -28.03
C GLU A 218 -12.53 28.73 -27.08
#